data_AF-A0A7W1YUV1-F1
#
_entry.id   AF-A0A7W1YUV1-F1
#
_cell.length_a   1.000
_cell.length_b   1.000
_cell.length_c   1.000
_cell.angle_alpha   90.00
_cell.angle_beta   90.00
_cell.angle_gamma   90.00
#
_symmetry.space_group_name_H-M   'P 1'
#
loop_
_entity.id
_entity.type
_entity.pdbx_description
1 polymer ?
#
loop_
_entity_poly.entity_id
_entity_poly.type
_entity_poly.pdbx_seq_one_letter_code
_entity_poly.pdbx_strand_id
1 'polypeptide(L)'
;MGHFWKSSKLNTAILSYTLGVFTLSVTLPVYAAPQQNGVNLNDVGFSIRIEKLVEKINRYGERRDSKKLLEVMLEIKSEVEGYTGQRIDIQKSLDKVENDVKNKGGRVDKGVMKQLRNTFKKAEKRPNHKAIYMANCLEFNLPYNAEEEQLFFENEYLMVAHRHGNGHDNDDEMTVPLRVTIGVTIALCGVFLAFVPNSICQKYSYYVIETGLAFLVDEGITQWEDKDKKSKK
;
A
#
# COMPACT_ATOMS: atom_id res chain seq x y z
N MET A 1 -7.74 -64.85 1.30
CA MET A 1 -7.52 -63.51 0.72
C MET A 1 -7.12 -62.56 1.84
N GLY A 2 -6.00 -61.85 1.73
CA GLY A 2 -5.57 -60.91 2.77
C GLY A 2 -4.11 -60.47 2.62
N HIS A 3 -3.75 -59.91 1.47
CA HIS A 3 -2.44 -59.29 1.29
C HIS A 3 -2.40 -57.94 2.03
N PHE A 4 -1.81 -57.92 3.21
CA PHE A 4 -1.44 -56.70 3.92
C PHE A 4 -0.44 -55.91 3.07
N TRP A 5 -0.91 -54.87 2.40
CA TRP A 5 -0.06 -53.89 1.73
C TRP A 5 0.79 -53.16 2.78
N LYS A 6 2.12 -53.30 2.67
CA LYS A 6 3.12 -52.65 3.53
C LYS A 6 2.89 -51.13 3.57
N SER A 7 2.55 -50.62 4.75
CA SER A 7 2.34 -49.19 5.07
C SER A 7 3.48 -48.26 4.61
N SER A 8 4.71 -48.79 4.41
CA SER A 8 5.85 -47.99 3.94
C SER A 8 5.67 -47.42 2.53
N LYS A 9 4.97 -48.12 1.61
CA LYS A 9 4.81 -47.65 0.22
C LYS A 9 3.78 -46.51 0.08
N LEU A 10 2.78 -46.50 0.95
CA LEU A 10 1.77 -45.43 1.01
C LEU A 10 2.38 -44.11 1.52
N ASN A 11 3.20 -44.17 2.57
CA ASN A 11 3.87 -42.98 3.08
C ASN A 11 4.87 -42.40 2.08
N THR A 12 5.59 -43.23 1.32
CA THR A 12 6.50 -42.77 0.26
C THR A 12 5.75 -42.13 -0.92
N ALA A 13 4.57 -42.64 -1.27
CA ALA A 13 3.74 -42.04 -2.32
C ALA A 13 3.15 -40.69 -1.88
N ILE A 14 2.74 -40.57 -0.62
CA ILE A 14 2.24 -39.31 -0.06
C ILE A 14 3.37 -38.27 -0.02
N LEU A 15 4.57 -38.66 0.43
CA LEU A 15 5.74 -37.79 0.46
C LEU A 15 6.21 -37.36 -0.95
N SER A 16 6.17 -38.27 -1.94
CA SER A 16 6.53 -37.88 -3.31
C SER A 16 5.49 -36.96 -3.94
N TYR A 17 4.21 -37.13 -3.60
CA TYR A 17 3.14 -36.25 -4.06
C TYR A 17 3.26 -34.85 -3.44
N THR A 18 3.51 -34.75 -2.13
CA THR A 18 3.70 -33.45 -1.47
C THR A 18 4.96 -32.73 -1.97
N LEU A 19 6.06 -33.46 -2.18
CA LEU A 19 7.28 -32.89 -2.80
C LEU A 19 7.04 -32.48 -4.26
N GLY A 20 6.28 -33.26 -5.04
CA GLY A 20 5.95 -32.91 -6.43
C GLY A 20 5.11 -31.63 -6.54
N VAL A 21 4.08 -31.48 -5.69
CA VAL A 21 3.24 -30.27 -5.64
C VAL A 21 4.05 -29.06 -5.18
N PHE A 22 4.97 -29.23 -4.23
CA PHE A 22 5.85 -28.16 -3.76
C PHE A 22 6.88 -27.75 -4.83
N THR A 23 7.40 -28.70 -5.62
CA THR A 23 8.36 -28.41 -6.68
C THR A 23 7.70 -27.70 -7.87
N LEU A 24 6.46 -28.07 -8.22
CA LEU A 24 5.67 -27.38 -9.26
C LEU A 24 5.29 -25.95 -8.88
N SER A 25 5.07 -25.68 -7.60
CA SER A 25 4.75 -24.32 -7.11
C SER A 25 5.96 -23.39 -7.04
N VAL A 26 7.19 -23.94 -7.01
CA VAL A 26 8.43 -23.15 -6.97
C VAL A 26 9.07 -22.97 -8.36
N THR A 27 8.78 -23.85 -9.33
CA THR A 27 9.47 -23.86 -10.64
C THR A 27 8.68 -23.28 -11.82
N LEU A 28 7.39 -23.00 -11.68
CA LEU A 28 6.62 -22.34 -12.74
C LEU A 28 6.64 -20.82 -12.52
N PRO A 29 7.32 -20.03 -13.39
CA PRO A 29 7.06 -18.60 -13.44
C PRO A 29 5.58 -18.44 -13.83
N VAL A 30 4.79 -17.82 -12.96
CA VAL A 30 3.40 -17.46 -13.26
C VAL A 30 3.41 -16.41 -14.36
N TYR A 31 3.57 -16.86 -15.60
CA TYR A 31 3.14 -16.11 -16.77
C TYR A 31 1.61 -16.14 -16.73
N ALA A 32 1.03 -15.01 -16.32
CA ALA A 32 -0.38 -14.76 -16.40
C ALA A 32 -0.84 -14.85 -17.86
N ALA A 33 -1.26 -16.04 -18.29
CA ALA A 33 -2.11 -16.18 -19.45
C ALA A 33 -3.50 -15.61 -19.07
N PRO A 34 -4.14 -14.81 -19.93
CA PRO A 34 -5.47 -14.28 -19.65
C PRO A 34 -6.49 -15.42 -19.80
N GLN A 35 -6.76 -16.15 -18.71
CA GLN A 35 -7.84 -17.14 -18.71
C GLN A 35 -9.18 -16.42 -18.54
N GLN A 36 -9.86 -16.25 -19.67
CA GLN A 36 -11.29 -15.99 -19.72
C GLN A 36 -12.03 -17.19 -19.13
N ASN A 37 -12.94 -16.91 -18.19
CA ASN A 37 -14.03 -17.78 -17.71
C ASN A 37 -13.64 -19.00 -16.86
N GLY A 38 -13.24 -18.73 -15.63
CA GLY A 38 -13.31 -19.69 -14.52
C GLY A 38 -12.80 -19.01 -13.26
N VAL A 39 -13.67 -18.81 -12.26
CA VAL A 39 -13.27 -18.26 -10.95
C VAL A 39 -12.14 -19.14 -10.41
N ASN A 40 -10.91 -18.64 -10.46
CA ASN A 40 -9.73 -19.36 -10.01
C ASN A 40 -9.74 -19.37 -8.47
N LEU A 41 -9.29 -20.46 -7.84
CA LEU A 41 -9.07 -20.49 -6.39
C LEU A 41 -8.17 -19.33 -5.94
N ASN A 42 -7.27 -18.88 -6.81
CA ASN A 42 -6.46 -17.69 -6.61
C ASN A 42 -7.30 -16.40 -6.54
N ASP A 43 -8.34 -16.27 -7.36
CA ASP A 43 -9.23 -15.09 -7.37
C ASP A 43 -10.07 -15.02 -6.09
N VAL A 44 -10.50 -16.17 -5.57
CA VAL A 44 -11.21 -16.27 -4.29
C VAL A 44 -10.27 -15.89 -3.14
N GLY A 45 -9.05 -16.45 -3.14
CA GLY A 45 -8.04 -16.14 -2.12
C GLY A 45 -7.65 -14.67 -2.11
N PHE A 46 -7.45 -14.07 -3.29
CA PHE A 46 -7.18 -12.65 -3.45
C PHE A 46 -8.36 -11.80 -2.97
N SER A 47 -9.60 -12.13 -3.36
CA SER A 47 -10.80 -11.38 -2.97
C SER A 47 -10.99 -11.35 -1.45
N ILE A 48 -10.75 -12.47 -0.76
CA ILE A 48 -10.82 -12.53 0.71
C ILE A 48 -9.74 -11.67 1.37
N ARG A 49 -8.52 -11.60 0.80
CA ARG A 49 -7.47 -10.73 1.33
C ARG A 49 -7.83 -9.26 1.15
N ILE A 50 -8.31 -8.87 -0.04
CA ILE A 50 -8.75 -7.51 -0.32
C ILE A 50 -9.90 -7.10 0.61
N GLU A 51 -10.89 -7.97 0.82
CA GLU A 51 -12.00 -7.69 1.74
C GLU A 51 -11.50 -7.39 3.16
N LYS A 52 -10.59 -8.21 3.70
CA LYS A 52 -9.95 -7.95 5.00
C LYS A 52 -9.16 -6.65 5.02
N LEU A 53 -8.48 -6.30 3.93
CA LEU A 53 -7.73 -5.05 3.82
C LEU A 53 -8.66 -3.84 3.76
N VAL A 54 -9.81 -3.94 3.08
CA VAL A 54 -10.85 -2.91 3.05
C VAL A 54 -11.50 -2.73 4.43
N GLU A 55 -11.76 -3.82 5.15
CA GLU A 55 -12.22 -3.73 6.55
C GLU A 55 -11.20 -3.00 7.44
N LYS A 56 -9.91 -3.28 7.27
CA LYS A 56 -8.84 -2.55 7.97
C LYS A 56 -8.84 -1.06 7.60
N ILE A 57 -9.06 -0.71 6.32
CA ILE A 57 -9.18 0.69 5.88
C ILE A 57 -10.30 1.39 6.66
N ASN A 58 -11.49 0.80 6.68
CA ASN A 58 -12.64 1.41 7.37
C ASN A 58 -12.35 1.57 8.88
N ARG A 59 -11.81 0.52 9.51
CA ARG A 59 -11.47 0.53 10.93
C ARG A 59 -10.41 1.56 11.29
N TYR A 60 -9.36 1.72 10.49
CA TYR A 60 -8.29 2.69 10.76
C TYR A 60 -8.66 4.11 10.33
N GLY A 61 -9.52 4.26 9.31
CA GLY A 61 -10.13 5.52 8.91
C GLY A 61 -10.98 6.10 10.04
N GLU A 62 -11.87 5.31 10.64
CA GLU A 62 -12.68 5.71 11.81
C GLU A 62 -11.83 6.07 13.02
N ARG A 63 -10.78 5.29 13.28
CA ARG A 63 -9.82 5.54 14.39
C ARG A 63 -8.86 6.68 14.12
N ARG A 64 -8.86 7.23 12.90
CA ARG A 64 -7.93 8.27 12.43
C ARG A 64 -6.45 7.93 12.61
N ASP A 65 -6.12 6.64 12.46
CA ASP A 65 -4.74 6.15 12.59
C ASP A 65 -4.03 6.17 11.23
N SER A 66 -3.46 7.33 10.89
CA SER A 66 -2.84 7.55 9.58
C SER A 66 -1.63 6.66 9.30
N LYS A 67 -0.88 6.26 10.34
CA LYS A 67 0.30 5.40 10.20
C LYS A 67 -0.10 3.98 9.80
N LYS A 68 -1.07 3.38 10.50
CA LYS A 68 -1.57 2.04 10.14
C LYS A 68 -2.32 2.05 8.82
N LEU A 69 -3.02 3.13 8.51
CA LEU A 69 -3.70 3.26 7.24
C LEU A 69 -2.71 3.30 6.06
N LEU A 70 -1.57 3.99 6.24
CA LEU A 70 -0.48 4.00 5.28
C LEU A 70 0.15 2.61 5.08
N GLU A 71 0.33 1.84 6.16
CA GLU A 71 0.79 0.45 6.08
C GLU A 71 -0.19 -0.41 5.28
N VAL A 72 -1.50 -0.30 5.55
CA VAL A 72 -2.54 -1.01 4.80
C VAL A 72 -2.58 -0.58 3.33
N MET A 73 -2.37 0.70 3.04
CA MET A 73 -2.27 1.19 1.66
C MET A 73 -1.12 0.51 0.89
N LEU A 74 0.05 0.36 1.53
CA LEU A 74 1.19 -0.35 0.95
C LEU A 74 0.93 -1.85 0.82
N GLU A 75 0.23 -2.48 1.78
CA GLU A 75 -0.23 -3.87 1.68
C GLU A 75 -1.12 -4.06 0.45
N ILE A 76 -2.15 -3.22 0.28
CA ILE A 76 -3.06 -3.27 -0.88
C ILE A 76 -2.29 -3.07 -2.18
N LYS A 77 -1.38 -2.09 -2.23
CA LYS A 77 -0.51 -1.91 -3.40
C LYS A 77 0.22 -3.21 -3.73
N SER A 78 0.91 -3.81 -2.76
CA SER A 78 1.70 -5.02 -2.99
C SER A 78 0.84 -6.22 -3.44
N GLU A 79 -0.35 -6.39 -2.87
CA GLU A 79 -1.29 -7.45 -3.25
C GLU A 79 -1.85 -7.23 -4.66
N VAL A 80 -2.22 -5.99 -5.01
CA VAL A 80 -2.69 -5.66 -6.37
C VAL A 80 -1.57 -5.79 -7.40
N GLU A 81 -0.36 -5.33 -7.10
CA GLU A 81 0.81 -5.51 -7.97
C GLU A 81 1.13 -7.00 -8.15
N GLY A 82 1.02 -7.80 -7.09
CA GLY A 82 1.19 -9.25 -7.13
C GLY A 82 0.12 -9.97 -7.96
N TYR A 83 -1.14 -9.53 -7.88
CA TYR A 83 -2.25 -10.12 -8.61
C TYR A 83 -2.26 -9.71 -10.10
N THR A 84 -2.00 -8.44 -10.39
CA THR A 84 -2.06 -7.89 -11.76
C THR A 84 -0.74 -8.06 -12.53
N GLY A 85 0.38 -8.24 -11.83
CA GLY A 85 1.73 -8.21 -12.40
C GLY A 85 2.17 -6.81 -12.86
N GLN A 86 1.36 -5.78 -12.63
CA GLN A 86 1.65 -4.40 -13.04
C GLN A 86 2.18 -3.61 -11.86
N ARG A 87 3.27 -2.86 -12.06
CA ARG A 87 3.77 -1.92 -11.05
C ARG A 87 2.91 -0.66 -11.04
N ILE A 88 2.41 -0.31 -9.86
CA ILE A 88 1.58 0.87 -9.63
C ILE A 88 2.49 2.03 -9.20
N ASP A 89 2.45 3.10 -9.97
CA ASP A 89 3.11 4.35 -9.62
C ASP A 89 2.21 5.16 -8.67
N ILE A 90 2.67 5.31 -7.41
CA ILE A 90 1.94 6.06 -6.37
C ILE A 90 1.82 7.54 -6.77
N GLN A 91 2.82 8.12 -7.44
CA GLN A 91 2.80 9.54 -7.82
C GLN A 91 1.70 9.80 -8.87
N LYS A 92 1.62 8.94 -9.89
CA LYS A 92 0.55 9.02 -10.89
C LYS A 92 -0.82 8.78 -10.29
N SER A 93 -0.93 7.85 -9.35
CA SER A 93 -2.18 7.60 -8.64
C SER A 93 -2.60 8.79 -7.78
N LEU A 94 -1.63 9.49 -7.18
CA LEU A 94 -1.88 10.69 -6.41
C LEU A 94 -2.32 11.86 -7.31
N ASP A 95 -1.74 12.00 -8.51
CA ASP A 95 -2.19 12.98 -9.50
C ASP A 95 -3.67 12.77 -9.88
N LYS A 96 -4.10 11.50 -10.02
CA LYS A 96 -5.51 11.16 -10.25
C LYS A 96 -6.38 11.61 -9.08
N VAL A 97 -6.01 11.30 -7.84
CA VAL A 97 -6.74 11.74 -6.65
C VAL A 97 -6.83 13.26 -6.60
N GLU A 98 -5.74 13.99 -6.87
CA GLU A 98 -5.74 15.45 -6.90
C GLU A 98 -6.70 16.02 -7.94
N ASN A 99 -6.76 15.41 -9.13
CA ASN A 99 -7.68 15.80 -10.19
C ASN A 99 -9.14 15.48 -9.83
N ASP A 100 -9.41 14.33 -9.23
CA ASP A 100 -10.75 13.94 -8.79
C ASP A 100 -11.29 14.87 -7.69
N VAL A 101 -10.43 15.30 -6.76
CA VAL A 101 -10.80 16.30 -5.75
C VAL A 101 -11.18 17.64 -6.41
N LYS A 102 -10.39 18.11 -7.38
CA LYS A 102 -10.68 19.35 -8.13
C LYS A 102 -12.01 19.24 -8.87
N ASN A 103 -12.27 18.09 -9.50
CA ASN A 103 -13.52 17.83 -10.23
C ASN A 103 -14.74 17.82 -9.31
N LYS A 104 -14.59 17.38 -8.05
CA LYS A 104 -15.65 17.42 -7.03
C LYS A 104 -15.76 18.78 -6.31
N GLY A 105 -15.04 19.81 -6.77
CA GLY A 105 -15.09 21.16 -6.19
C GLY A 105 -14.23 21.36 -4.94
N GLY A 106 -13.48 20.34 -4.52
CA GLY A 106 -12.53 20.46 -3.42
C GLY A 106 -11.26 21.20 -3.82
N ARG A 107 -10.60 21.84 -2.85
CA ARG A 107 -9.28 22.45 -3.01
C ARG A 107 -8.36 21.96 -1.90
N VAL A 108 -7.30 21.25 -2.27
CA VAL A 108 -6.20 20.89 -1.36
C VAL A 108 -5.02 21.80 -1.67
N ASP A 109 -4.35 22.28 -0.62
CA ASP A 109 -3.16 23.12 -0.77
C ASP A 109 -2.03 22.35 -1.47
N LYS A 110 -1.32 23.04 -2.40
CA LYS A 110 -0.23 22.42 -3.18
C LYS A 110 0.96 22.04 -2.31
N GLY A 111 1.26 22.81 -1.26
CA GLY A 111 2.32 22.51 -0.30
C GLY A 111 2.02 21.22 0.46
N VAL A 112 0.77 21.07 0.91
CA VAL A 112 0.28 19.85 1.56
C VAL A 112 0.40 18.63 0.64
N MET A 113 0.01 18.74 -0.63
CA MET A 113 0.16 17.65 -1.60
C MET A 113 1.63 17.30 -1.86
N LYS A 114 2.53 18.29 -1.94
CA LYS A 114 3.97 18.06 -2.09
C LYS A 114 4.55 17.29 -0.89
N GLN A 115 4.15 17.65 0.33
CA GLN A 115 4.56 16.92 1.53
C GLN A 115 4.04 15.49 1.56
N LEU A 116 2.77 15.26 1.19
CA LEU A 116 2.22 13.91 1.08
C LEU A 116 2.98 13.05 0.07
N ARG A 117 3.36 13.60 -1.09
CA ARG A 117 4.22 12.90 -2.07
C ARG A 117 5.53 12.44 -1.44
N ASN A 118 6.17 13.31 -0.66
CA ASN A 118 7.43 12.99 0.02
C ASN A 118 7.23 11.92 1.09
N THR A 119 6.16 12.01 1.89
CA THR A 119 5.81 11.01 2.90
C THR A 119 5.57 9.63 2.28
N PHE A 120 4.78 9.54 1.21
CA PHE A 120 4.54 8.27 0.51
C PHE A 120 5.82 7.71 -0.12
N LYS A 121 6.67 8.56 -0.70
CA LYS A 121 7.97 8.16 -1.26
C LYS A 121 8.92 7.64 -0.18
N LYS A 122 8.95 8.27 1.00
CA LYS A 122 9.72 7.81 2.17
C LYS A 122 9.18 6.47 2.66
N ALA A 123 7.85 6.33 2.75
CA ALA A 123 7.20 5.11 3.19
C ALA A 123 7.44 3.91 2.24
N GLU A 124 7.47 4.13 0.93
CA GLU A 124 7.76 3.08 -0.04
C GLU A 124 9.22 2.58 0.03
N LYS A 125 10.17 3.47 0.36
CA LYS A 125 11.59 3.11 0.49
C LYS A 125 11.94 2.41 1.81
N ARG A 126 11.18 2.68 2.87
CA ARG A 126 11.47 2.20 4.23
C ARG A 126 11.58 0.67 4.34
N PRO A 127 10.66 -0.15 3.77
CA PRO A 127 10.77 -1.60 3.84
C PRO A 127 12.02 -2.14 3.14
N ASN A 128 12.39 -1.56 1.99
CA ASN A 128 13.57 -1.98 1.25
C ASN A 128 14.86 -1.63 2.03
N HIS A 129 14.95 -0.41 2.58
CA HIS A 129 16.08 -0.04 3.43
C HIS A 129 16.18 -0.96 4.64
N LYS A 130 15.07 -1.24 5.33
CA LYS A 130 15.05 -2.18 6.47
C LYS A 130 15.53 -3.57 6.06
N ALA A 131 15.08 -4.10 4.92
CA ALA A 131 15.51 -5.40 4.41
C ALA A 131 17.01 -5.43 4.12
N ILE A 132 17.55 -4.38 3.49
CA ILE A 132 19.00 -4.24 3.23
C ILE A 132 19.78 -4.14 4.54
N TYR A 133 19.30 -3.34 5.49
CA TYR A 133 19.94 -3.19 6.79
C TYR A 133 19.99 -4.53 7.54
N MET A 134 18.88 -5.28 7.56
CA MET A 134 18.82 -6.61 8.16
C MET A 134 19.74 -7.61 7.45
N ALA A 135 19.84 -7.55 6.13
CA ALA A 135 20.76 -8.39 5.36
C ALA A 135 22.23 -8.08 5.72
N ASN A 136 22.59 -6.81 5.83
CA ASN A 136 23.92 -6.39 6.26
C ASN A 136 24.23 -6.84 7.69
N CYS A 137 23.28 -6.68 8.62
CA CYS A 137 23.44 -7.19 9.99
C CYS A 137 23.73 -8.69 10.00
N LEU A 138 23.01 -9.45 9.16
CA LEU A 138 23.21 -10.90 9.04
C LEU A 138 24.56 -11.26 8.40
N GLU A 139 24.97 -10.54 7.35
CA GLU A 139 26.26 -10.77 6.66
C GLU A 139 27.46 -10.52 7.59
N PHE A 140 27.40 -9.46 8.40
CA PHE A 140 28.47 -9.06 9.32
C PHE A 140 28.31 -9.63 10.75
N ASN A 141 27.33 -10.50 10.99
CA ASN A 141 26.98 -11.02 12.33
C ASN A 141 26.78 -9.92 13.39
N LEU A 142 26.19 -8.80 12.99
CA LEU A 142 25.83 -7.70 13.88
C LEU A 142 24.40 -7.91 14.43
N PRO A 143 24.14 -7.56 15.70
CA PRO A 143 22.78 -7.57 16.22
C PRO A 143 21.93 -6.48 15.54
N TYR A 144 20.68 -6.80 15.22
CA TYR A 144 19.75 -5.81 14.67
C TYR A 144 19.38 -4.78 15.75
N ASN A 145 19.66 -3.50 15.47
CA ASN A 145 19.22 -2.37 16.27
C ASN A 145 18.25 -1.50 15.46
N ALA A 146 17.02 -1.34 15.95
CA ALA A 146 15.98 -0.57 15.28
C ALA A 146 16.23 0.95 15.30
N GLU A 147 16.88 1.47 16.34
CA GLU A 147 17.17 2.90 16.46
C GLU A 147 18.27 3.31 15.47
N GLU A 148 19.30 2.49 15.34
CA GLU A 148 20.37 2.70 14.35
C GLU A 148 19.82 2.60 12.92
N GLU A 149 19.00 1.60 12.61
CA GLU A 149 18.34 1.47 11.29
C GLU A 149 17.49 2.71 10.97
N GLN A 150 16.81 3.27 11.96
CA GLN A 150 16.07 4.51 11.78
C GLN A 150 17.00 5.70 11.48
N LEU A 151 18.06 5.86 12.25
CA LEU A 151 19.04 6.92 12.07
C LEU A 151 19.73 6.85 10.70
N PHE A 152 20.13 5.64 10.27
CA PHE A 152 20.77 5.41 8.97
C PHE A 152 19.83 5.76 7.82
N PHE A 153 18.57 5.33 7.90
CA PHE A 153 17.58 5.67 6.88
C PHE A 153 17.30 7.17 6.79
N GLU A 154 17.15 7.84 7.93
CA GLU A 154 16.92 9.29 7.97
C GLU A 154 18.11 10.04 7.38
N ASN A 155 19.32 9.69 7.78
CA ASN A 155 20.55 10.27 7.21
C ASN A 155 20.68 10.00 5.71
N GLU A 156 20.45 8.78 5.25
CA GLU A 156 20.53 8.43 3.82
C GLU A 156 19.48 9.19 3.01
N TYR A 157 18.25 9.26 3.51
CA TYR A 157 17.16 9.96 2.84
C TYR A 157 17.40 11.48 2.77
N LEU A 158 17.89 12.08 3.86
CA LEU A 158 18.24 13.51 3.93
C LEU A 158 19.47 13.85 3.07
N MET A 159 20.52 13.02 3.09
CA MET A 159 21.72 13.26 2.27
C MET A 159 21.44 13.15 0.76
N VAL A 160 20.54 12.25 0.34
CA VAL A 160 20.11 12.17 -1.07
C VAL A 160 19.31 13.42 -1.48
N ALA A 161 18.53 14.01 -0.58
CA ALA A 161 17.85 15.28 -0.83
C ALA A 161 18.84 16.44 -1.03
N HIS A 162 19.90 16.50 -0.23
CA HIS A 162 20.94 17.53 -0.34
C HIS A 162 21.87 17.37 -1.56
N ARG A 163 22.10 16.15 -2.06
CA ARG A 163 22.92 15.91 -3.26
C ARG A 163 22.24 16.38 -4.56
N HIS A 164 20.92 16.51 -4.60
CA HIS A 164 20.18 16.99 -5.75
C HIS A 164 19.79 18.47 -5.63
N GLY A 165 20.72 19.36 -5.27
CA GLY A 165 20.66 20.81 -5.58
C GLY A 165 19.42 21.61 -5.13
N ASN A 166 18.45 21.03 -4.43
CA ASN A 166 17.30 21.74 -3.87
C ASN A 166 17.70 22.27 -2.50
N GLY A 167 18.49 23.35 -2.54
CA GLY A 167 18.70 24.19 -1.37
C GLY A 167 17.38 24.81 -0.93
N HIS A 168 17.13 24.78 0.38
CA HIS A 168 16.04 25.48 1.08
C HIS A 168 14.62 25.19 0.55
N ASP A 169 14.13 23.97 0.76
CA ASP A 169 12.77 23.89 1.29
C ASP A 169 12.94 23.84 2.80
N ASN A 170 12.68 24.96 3.48
CA ASN A 170 12.55 24.96 4.93
C ASN A 170 11.53 23.87 5.28
N ASP A 171 11.98 22.85 6.00
CA ASP A 171 11.17 21.96 6.82
C ASP A 171 10.52 22.78 7.95
N ASP A 172 9.83 23.86 7.62
CA ASP A 172 8.73 24.31 8.46
C ASP A 172 7.78 23.12 8.46
N GLU A 173 7.68 22.48 9.63
CA GLU A 173 6.72 21.44 9.99
C GLU A 173 5.30 21.97 9.76
N MET A 174 4.89 22.17 8.52
CA MET A 174 3.50 22.25 8.16
C MET A 174 3.01 20.82 8.31
N THR A 175 2.56 20.48 9.51
CA THR A 175 1.94 19.19 9.82
C THR A 175 0.74 19.05 8.91
N VAL A 176 0.86 18.21 7.87
CA VAL A 176 -0.25 17.91 6.97
C VAL A 176 -1.47 17.56 7.81
N PRO A 177 -2.63 18.22 7.61
CA PRO A 177 -3.80 17.93 8.40
C PRO A 177 -4.13 16.44 8.35
N LEU A 178 -4.34 15.84 9.52
CA LEU A 178 -4.54 14.40 9.66
C LEU A 178 -5.66 13.89 8.75
N ARG A 179 -6.74 14.69 8.59
CA ARG A 179 -7.86 14.35 7.71
C ARG A 179 -7.49 14.32 6.23
N VAL A 180 -6.61 15.23 5.78
CA VAL A 180 -6.11 15.20 4.38
C VAL A 180 -5.25 13.95 4.18
N THR A 181 -4.38 13.62 5.13
CA THR A 181 -3.57 12.40 5.06
C THR A 181 -4.45 11.15 4.97
N ILE A 182 -5.46 11.05 5.83
CA ILE A 182 -6.41 9.93 5.83
C ILE A 182 -7.18 9.88 4.51
N GLY A 183 -7.80 10.99 4.09
CA GLY A 183 -8.61 11.04 2.88
C GLY A 183 -7.83 10.67 1.62
N VAL A 184 -6.61 11.20 1.47
CA VAL A 184 -5.72 10.85 0.35
C VAL A 184 -5.32 9.37 0.40
N THR A 185 -4.96 8.86 1.58
CA THR A 185 -4.55 7.46 1.74
C THR A 185 -5.69 6.49 1.42
N ILE A 186 -6.91 6.78 1.90
CA ILE A 186 -8.12 6.00 1.56
C ILE A 186 -8.37 6.08 0.06
N ALA A 187 -8.37 7.27 -0.55
CA ALA A 187 -8.61 7.43 -1.97
C ALA A 187 -7.59 6.66 -2.84
N LEU A 188 -6.31 6.69 -2.46
CA LEU A 188 -5.26 5.91 -3.13
C LEU A 188 -5.51 4.40 -3.06
N CYS A 189 -5.92 3.87 -1.90
CA CYS A 189 -6.30 2.46 -1.79
C CYS A 189 -7.39 2.09 -2.81
N GLY A 190 -8.41 2.93 -2.94
CA GLY A 190 -9.47 2.72 -3.92
C GLY A 190 -8.95 2.78 -5.37
N VAL A 191 -8.08 3.74 -5.69
CA VAL A 191 -7.42 3.82 -7.01
C VAL A 191 -6.61 2.55 -7.30
N PHE A 192 -5.96 1.95 -6.32
CA PHE A 192 -5.23 0.68 -6.50
C PHE A 192 -6.18 -0.47 -6.83
N LEU A 193 -7.31 -0.57 -6.12
CA LEU A 193 -8.33 -1.59 -6.40
C LEU A 193 -8.93 -1.44 -7.81
N ALA A 194 -8.98 -0.23 -8.36
CA ALA A 194 -9.46 0.03 -9.72
C ALA A 194 -8.62 -0.66 -10.81
N PHE A 195 -7.36 -1.00 -10.54
CA PHE A 195 -6.51 -1.74 -11.48
C PHE A 195 -6.87 -3.22 -11.59
N VAL A 196 -7.66 -3.77 -10.66
CA VAL A 196 -8.06 -5.18 -10.68
C VAL A 196 -9.29 -5.34 -11.58
N PRO A 197 -9.25 -6.17 -12.64
CA PRO A 197 -10.40 -6.45 -13.49
C PRO A 197 -11.36 -7.47 -12.84
N ASN A 198 -11.76 -7.23 -11.60
CA ASN A 198 -12.70 -8.05 -10.83
C ASN A 198 -13.87 -7.19 -10.34
N SER A 199 -15.10 -7.64 -10.57
CA SER A 199 -16.33 -6.89 -10.23
C SER A 199 -16.46 -6.55 -8.74
N ILE A 200 -15.95 -7.40 -7.84
CA ILE A 200 -15.95 -7.15 -6.39
C ILE A 200 -14.95 -6.03 -6.05
N CYS A 201 -13.73 -6.12 -6.59
CA CYS A 201 -12.70 -5.11 -6.38
C CYS A 201 -13.10 -3.76 -6.98
N GLN A 202 -13.80 -3.75 -8.12
CA GLN A 202 -14.33 -2.53 -8.71
C GLN A 202 -15.38 -1.87 -7.81
N LYS A 203 -16.31 -2.64 -7.22
CA LYS A 203 -17.28 -2.09 -6.25
C LYS A 203 -16.59 -1.46 -5.04
N TYR A 204 -15.62 -2.16 -4.46
CA TYR A 204 -14.84 -1.63 -3.34
C TYR A 204 -14.00 -0.41 -3.75
N SER A 205 -13.43 -0.43 -4.95
CA SER A 205 -12.69 0.70 -5.52
C SER A 205 -13.54 1.97 -5.51
N TYR A 206 -14.73 1.95 -6.11
CA TYR A 206 -15.61 3.12 -6.15
C TYR A 206 -15.98 3.60 -4.74
N TYR A 207 -16.41 2.68 -3.87
CA TYR A 207 -16.77 3.00 -2.49
C TYR A 207 -15.62 3.66 -1.71
N VAL A 208 -14.42 3.09 -1.81
CA VAL A 208 -13.23 3.57 -1.09
C VAL A 208 -12.76 4.91 -1.66
N ILE A 209 -12.75 5.09 -2.99
CA ILE A 209 -12.43 6.38 -3.62
C ILE A 209 -13.40 7.46 -3.14
N GLU A 210 -14.71 7.20 -3.18
CA GLU A 210 -15.71 8.18 -2.76
C GLU A 210 -15.59 8.55 -1.28
N THR A 211 -15.33 7.56 -0.43
CA THR A 211 -15.09 7.77 1.01
C THR A 211 -13.87 8.67 1.23
N GLY A 212 -12.75 8.38 0.58
CA GLY A 212 -11.54 9.19 0.67
C GLY A 212 -11.74 10.62 0.16
N LEU A 213 -12.45 10.78 -0.96
CA LEU A 213 -12.79 12.09 -1.51
C LEU A 213 -13.73 12.88 -0.59
N ALA A 214 -14.71 12.24 0.05
CA ALA A 214 -15.61 12.89 1.01
C ALA A 214 -14.82 13.49 2.18
N PHE A 215 -13.87 12.75 2.76
CA PHE A 215 -12.96 13.28 3.79
C PHE A 215 -12.18 14.51 3.33
N LEU A 216 -11.76 14.56 2.06
CA LEU A 216 -11.00 15.67 1.50
C LEU A 216 -11.88 16.90 1.23
N VAL A 217 -13.10 16.70 0.77
CA VAL A 217 -14.07 17.79 0.54
C VAL A 217 -14.52 18.39 1.87
N ASP A 218 -14.87 17.58 2.86
CA ASP A 218 -15.27 18.04 4.19
C ASP A 218 -14.18 18.88 4.86
N GLU A 219 -12.92 18.43 4.79
CA GLU A 219 -11.78 19.17 5.31
C GLU A 219 -11.54 20.47 4.54
N GLY A 220 -11.70 20.45 3.21
CA GLY A 220 -11.61 21.64 2.37
C GLY A 220 -12.65 22.70 2.73
N ILE A 221 -13.89 22.29 3.02
CA ILE A 221 -14.97 23.16 3.50
C ILE A 221 -14.61 23.74 4.88
N THR A 222 -14.16 22.89 5.81
CA THR A 222 -13.79 23.31 7.17
C THR A 222 -12.68 24.38 7.15
N GLN A 223 -11.65 24.19 6.33
CA GLN A 223 -10.55 25.16 6.19
C GLN A 223 -10.98 26.48 5.54
N TRP A 224 -11.97 26.44 4.65
CA TRP A 224 -12.56 27.65 4.06
C TRP A 224 -13.37 28.45 5.09
N GLU A 225 -14.23 27.78 5.86
CA GLU A 225 -15.02 28.41 6.92
C GLU A 225 -14.14 29.08 7.98
N ASP A 226 -13.02 28.45 8.36
CA ASP A 226 -12.08 28.99 9.33
C ASP A 226 -11.29 30.20 8.80
N LYS A 227 -10.99 30.24 7.49
CA LYS A 227 -10.38 31.41 6.84
C LYS A 227 -11.35 32.58 6.77
N ASP A 228 -12.61 32.33 6.42
CA ASP A 228 -13.66 33.36 6.38
C ASP A 228 -13.90 33.99 7.76
N LYS A 229 -13.94 33.17 8.83
CA LYS A 229 -14.06 33.66 10.22
C LYS A 229 -12.88 34.53 10.66
N LYS A 230 -11.65 34.21 10.20
CA LYS A 230 -10.46 35.01 10.50
C LYS A 230 -10.40 36.32 9.71
N SER A 231 -10.95 36.35 8.49
CA SER A 231 -11.00 37.58 7.67
C SER A 231 -12.04 38.62 8.13
N LYS A 232 -13.00 38.20 8.96
CA LYS A 232 -14.06 39.04 9.52
C LYS A 232 -13.75 39.57 10.95
N LYS A 233 -12.56 39.28 11.48
CA LYS A 233 -12.03 39.87 12.72
C LYS A 233 -10.96 40.89 12.37
#